data_AF-A0A9N9KIC7-F1
#
_entry.id   AF-A0A9N9KIC7-F1
#
_cell.length_a   1.000
_cell.length_b   1.000
_cell.length_c   1.000
_cell.angle_alpha   90.00
_cell.angle_beta   90.00
_cell.angle_gamma   90.00
#
_symmetry.space_group_name_H-M   'P 1'
#
loop_
_entity.id
_entity.type
_entity.pdbx_description
1 polymer ?
#
loop_
_entity_poly.entity_id
_entity_poly.type
_entity_poly.pdbx_seq_one_letter_code
_entity_poly.pdbx_strand_id
1 'polypeptide(L)'
;MWVLLEGKASAVEVDINQNNYMTRSFNLDRLKPILRERFKVLKNVEPEDVEFFTFNDRINPIPPGTNLNSLSGSTTDIAPLVVRYPLSTSTVIVRCNLSTSWFKSSFPHTSGLWYLVRNVAESKFQTLRLDTVQYSFIHNEKNSKQQIENEFQFNEIIADIQPNEKGKREVNISIQVTGRKAYGDWEIGEALNEFLHQRGSTMFDIRSFSIDDLPRSNPPISEEAIAQLIAELKKRKSAFGIVNRNESTCR
;
A
#
# COMPACT_ATOMS: atom_id res chain seq x y z
N MET A 1 -14.64 -7.17 -26.55
CA MET A 1 -14.01 -6.25 -25.55
C MET A 1 -13.18 -7.10 -24.61
N TRP A 2 -11.97 -6.66 -24.26
CA TRP A 2 -11.13 -7.40 -23.32
C TRP A 2 -11.45 -7.01 -21.88
N VAL A 3 -11.77 -8.01 -21.07
CA VAL A 3 -12.16 -7.82 -19.66
C VAL A 3 -11.27 -8.69 -18.77
N LEU A 4 -10.71 -8.09 -17.72
CA LEU A 4 -9.96 -8.78 -16.68
C LEU A 4 -10.74 -8.69 -15.37
N LEU A 5 -11.07 -9.83 -14.79
CA LEU A 5 -11.49 -9.88 -13.40
C LEU A 5 -10.25 -9.70 -12.53
N GLU A 6 -10.29 -8.70 -11.65
CA GLU A 6 -9.18 -8.41 -10.76
C GLU A 6 -8.84 -9.62 -9.87
N GLY A 7 -7.54 -9.95 -9.74
CA GLY A 7 -7.08 -11.18 -9.09
C GLY A 7 -7.06 -12.43 -9.99
N LYS A 8 -7.41 -12.33 -11.27
CA LYS A 8 -7.19 -13.40 -12.27
C LYS A 8 -5.92 -13.15 -13.09
N ALA A 9 -5.35 -14.23 -13.62
CA ALA A 9 -4.08 -14.19 -14.34
C ALA A 9 -4.17 -13.58 -15.74
N SER A 10 -5.33 -13.63 -16.39
CA SER A 10 -5.47 -13.22 -17.79
C SER A 10 -6.82 -12.59 -18.09
N ALA A 11 -6.81 -11.63 -19.01
CA ALA A 11 -8.03 -11.06 -19.58
C ALA A 11 -8.73 -12.09 -20.48
N VAL A 12 -10.04 -11.92 -20.63
CA VAL A 12 -10.88 -12.73 -21.51
C VAL A 12 -11.64 -11.80 -22.42
N GLU A 13 -11.74 -12.17 -23.69
CA GLU A 13 -12.61 -11.48 -24.62
C GLU A 13 -14.08 -11.78 -24.29
N VAL A 14 -14.83 -10.71 -24.07
CA VAL A 14 -16.28 -10.73 -23.90
C VAL A 14 -16.89 -10.24 -25.20
N ASP A 15 -17.67 -11.11 -25.82
CA ASP A 15 -18.50 -10.77 -26.97
C ASP A 15 -19.68 -9.94 -26.48
N ILE A 16 -19.79 -8.73 -27.02
CA ILE A 16 -20.88 -7.82 -26.73
C ILE A 16 -21.61 -7.64 -28.05
N ASN A 17 -22.81 -8.21 -28.16
CA ASN A 17 -23.60 -8.22 -29.39
C ASN A 17 -23.71 -6.80 -29.98
N GLN A 18 -22.98 -6.58 -31.08
CA GLN A 18 -22.80 -5.26 -31.70
C GLN A 18 -24.11 -4.68 -32.25
N ASN A 19 -25.12 -5.50 -32.52
CA ASN A 19 -26.43 -5.04 -33.01
C ASN A 19 -27.22 -4.27 -31.94
N ASN A 20 -26.99 -4.54 -30.65
CA ASN A 20 -27.56 -3.76 -29.54
C ASN A 20 -26.84 -2.42 -29.35
N TYR A 21 -25.62 -2.29 -29.87
CA TYR A 21 -24.72 -1.14 -29.70
C TYR A 21 -25.01 0.01 -30.67
N MET A 22 -25.44 -0.31 -31.89
CA MET A 22 -25.76 0.70 -32.91
C MET A 22 -27.10 1.42 -32.66
N THR A 23 -27.99 0.81 -31.87
CA THR A 23 -29.38 1.27 -31.72
C THR A 23 -29.74 1.75 -30.31
N ARG A 24 -28.90 1.46 -29.30
CA ARG A 24 -29.13 1.85 -27.90
C ARG A 24 -27.83 2.38 -27.28
N SER A 25 -27.93 3.37 -26.39
CA SER A 25 -26.82 3.76 -25.53
C SER A 25 -26.45 2.59 -24.62
N PHE A 26 -25.37 1.89 -24.95
CA PHE A 26 -24.84 0.78 -24.18
C PHE A 26 -23.71 1.31 -23.28
N ASN A 27 -23.91 1.27 -21.96
CA ASN A 27 -22.98 1.78 -20.96
C ASN A 27 -22.50 0.66 -20.03
N LEU A 28 -21.49 0.95 -19.19
CA LEU A 28 -20.90 -0.03 -18.27
C LEU A 28 -21.93 -0.67 -17.34
N ASP A 29 -22.97 0.04 -16.92
CA ASP A 29 -24.03 -0.53 -16.08
C ASP A 29 -24.77 -1.68 -16.79
N ARG A 30 -25.03 -1.53 -18.09
CA ARG A 30 -25.62 -2.59 -18.93
C ARG A 30 -24.66 -3.75 -19.24
N LEU A 31 -23.36 -3.58 -19.02
CA LEU A 31 -22.39 -4.67 -19.15
C LEU A 31 -22.46 -5.65 -17.98
N LYS A 32 -22.82 -5.19 -16.78
CA LYS A 32 -22.87 -6.00 -15.54
C LYS A 32 -23.64 -7.33 -15.69
N PRO A 33 -24.87 -7.39 -16.21
CA PRO A 33 -25.58 -8.68 -16.39
C PRO A 33 -24.83 -9.64 -17.33
N ILE A 34 -24.22 -9.14 -18.41
CA ILE A 34 -23.41 -9.95 -19.34
C ILE A 34 -22.22 -10.57 -18.60
N LEU A 35 -21.55 -9.78 -17.76
CA LEU A 35 -20.42 -10.26 -16.95
C LEU A 35 -20.86 -11.31 -15.93
N ARG A 36 -22.03 -11.16 -15.32
CA ARG A 36 -22.60 -12.17 -14.39
C ARG A 36 -22.89 -13.50 -15.07
N GLU A 37 -23.39 -13.48 -16.31
CA GLU A 37 -23.61 -14.69 -17.11
C GLU A 37 -22.28 -15.34 -17.54
N ARG A 38 -21.30 -14.51 -17.93
CA ARG A 38 -20.00 -14.96 -18.42
C ARG A 38 -19.11 -15.53 -17.32
N PHE A 39 -19.09 -14.89 -16.16
CA PHE A 39 -18.13 -15.17 -15.09
C PHE A 39 -18.83 -15.75 -13.87
N LYS A 40 -18.56 -17.04 -13.58
CA LYS A 40 -19.16 -17.77 -12.45
C LYS A 40 -18.99 -17.06 -11.10
N VAL A 41 -17.84 -16.39 -10.89
CA VAL A 41 -17.55 -15.66 -9.63
C VAL A 41 -18.47 -14.47 -9.40
N LEU A 42 -19.09 -13.92 -10.45
CA LEU A 42 -20.01 -12.78 -10.37
C LEU A 42 -21.49 -13.21 -10.26
N LYS A 43 -21.79 -14.50 -10.31
CA LYS A 43 -23.18 -14.99 -10.37
C LYS A 43 -24.04 -14.49 -9.21
N ASN A 44 -23.45 -14.42 -8.01
CA ASN A 44 -24.12 -13.99 -6.77
C ASN A 44 -23.68 -12.60 -6.31
N VAL A 45 -23.02 -11.82 -7.19
CA VAL A 45 -22.62 -10.45 -6.90
C VAL A 45 -23.72 -9.51 -7.38
N GLU A 46 -24.15 -8.59 -6.52
CA GLU A 46 -25.12 -7.59 -6.90
C GLU A 46 -24.53 -6.62 -7.93
N PRO A 47 -25.31 -6.14 -8.93
CA PRO A 47 -24.78 -5.24 -9.94
C PRO A 47 -24.16 -3.96 -9.36
N GLU A 48 -24.70 -3.45 -8.24
CA GLU A 48 -24.18 -2.27 -7.56
C GLU A 48 -22.79 -2.45 -6.94
N ASP A 49 -22.41 -3.70 -6.61
CA ASP A 49 -21.11 -4.04 -6.04
C ASP A 49 -20.03 -4.32 -7.10
N VAL A 50 -20.37 -4.20 -8.39
CA VAL A 50 -19.44 -4.36 -9.51
C VAL A 50 -18.92 -3.01 -9.95
N GLU A 51 -17.62 -2.81 -9.80
CA GLU A 51 -16.93 -1.59 -10.19
C GLU A 51 -16.01 -1.82 -11.39
N PHE A 52 -15.79 -0.77 -12.18
CA PHE A 52 -15.00 -0.80 -13.40
C PHE A 52 -13.78 0.10 -13.30
N PHE A 53 -12.66 -0.34 -13.84
CA PHE A 53 -11.37 0.37 -13.79
C PHE A 53 -10.65 0.26 -15.13
N THR A 54 -9.78 1.23 -15.41
CA THR A 54 -8.84 1.08 -16.53
C THR A 54 -7.65 0.23 -16.08
N PHE A 55 -6.90 -0.36 -17.02
CA PHE A 55 -5.72 -1.16 -16.66
C PHE A 55 -4.69 -0.39 -15.81
N ASN A 56 -4.49 0.89 -16.15
CA ASN A 56 -3.47 1.74 -15.51
C ASN A 56 -3.97 2.50 -14.28
N ASP A 57 -5.28 2.64 -14.08
CA ASP A 57 -5.87 3.29 -12.91
C ASP A 57 -6.76 2.30 -12.15
N ARG A 58 -6.22 1.77 -11.05
CA ARG A 58 -6.86 0.80 -10.14
C ARG A 58 -7.52 1.46 -8.93
N ILE A 59 -7.51 2.79 -8.87
CA ILE A 59 -7.94 3.54 -7.69
C ILE A 59 -9.22 4.30 -8.00
N ASN A 60 -9.31 4.95 -9.16
CA ASN A 60 -10.48 5.73 -9.53
C ASN A 60 -11.42 4.92 -10.42
N PRO A 61 -12.63 4.56 -9.95
CA PRO A 61 -13.57 3.78 -10.74
C PRO A 61 -14.12 4.60 -11.91
N ILE A 62 -14.33 3.92 -13.04
CA ILE A 62 -15.02 4.47 -14.20
C ILE A 62 -16.52 4.55 -13.88
N PRO A 63 -17.16 5.72 -14.08
CA PRO A 63 -18.58 5.87 -13.82
C PRO A 63 -19.44 4.85 -14.61
N PRO A 64 -20.42 4.17 -13.99
CA PRO A 64 -21.25 3.16 -14.67
C PRO A 64 -22.03 3.68 -15.90
N GLY A 65 -22.30 4.98 -15.96
CA GLY A 65 -22.93 5.65 -17.10
C GLY A 65 -22.03 5.80 -18.33
N THR A 66 -20.73 5.51 -18.22
CA THR A 66 -19.76 5.65 -19.32
C THR A 66 -20.15 4.78 -20.50
N ASN A 67 -20.18 5.39 -21.68
CA ASN A 67 -20.51 4.71 -22.92
C ASN A 67 -19.44 3.65 -23.22
N LEU A 68 -19.86 2.45 -23.57
CA LEU A 68 -18.91 1.38 -23.86
C LEU A 68 -18.23 1.58 -25.23
N ASN A 69 -18.78 2.37 -26.17
CA ASN A 69 -18.15 2.62 -27.48
C ASN A 69 -16.81 3.35 -27.33
N SER A 70 -16.70 4.25 -26.35
CA SER A 70 -15.44 4.93 -26.04
C SER A 70 -14.41 4.02 -25.37
N LEU A 71 -14.83 2.85 -24.85
CA LEU A 71 -13.96 1.90 -24.16
C LEU A 71 -13.63 0.67 -25.03
N SER A 72 -14.57 0.19 -25.84
CA SER A 72 -14.39 -1.03 -26.63
C SER A 72 -13.27 -0.94 -27.67
N GLY A 73 -13.01 0.27 -28.19
CA GLY A 73 -11.88 0.52 -29.09
C GLY A 73 -10.52 0.66 -28.40
N SER A 74 -10.49 0.82 -27.07
CA SER A 74 -9.24 1.05 -26.31
C SER A 74 -8.81 -0.13 -25.45
N THR A 75 -9.69 -1.10 -25.18
CA THR A 75 -9.33 -2.31 -24.44
C THR A 75 -8.62 -3.33 -25.33
N THR A 76 -7.49 -3.84 -24.86
CA THR A 76 -6.77 -4.97 -25.48
C THR A 76 -6.54 -6.07 -24.44
N ASP A 77 -5.99 -7.20 -24.86
CA ASP A 77 -5.55 -8.29 -23.98
C ASP A 77 -4.50 -7.82 -22.95
N ILE A 78 -3.64 -6.88 -23.33
CA ILE A 78 -2.62 -6.27 -22.46
C ILE A 78 -3.10 -5.03 -21.67
N ALA A 79 -4.18 -4.39 -22.12
CA ALA A 79 -4.80 -3.24 -21.46
C ALA A 79 -6.33 -3.42 -21.33
N PRO A 80 -6.78 -4.44 -20.59
CA PRO A 80 -8.20 -4.78 -20.48
C PRO A 80 -8.99 -3.78 -19.60
N LEU A 81 -10.31 -3.77 -19.79
CA LEU A 81 -11.24 -3.22 -18.80
C LEU A 81 -11.20 -4.10 -17.57
N VAL A 82 -11.05 -3.52 -16.39
CA VAL A 82 -10.90 -4.29 -15.15
C VAL A 82 -12.13 -4.20 -14.30
N VAL A 83 -12.53 -5.36 -13.78
CA VAL A 83 -13.75 -5.55 -13.01
C VAL A 83 -13.36 -5.94 -11.60
N ARG A 84 -13.75 -5.09 -10.65
CA ARG A 84 -13.60 -5.32 -9.21
C ARG A 84 -14.94 -5.77 -8.63
N TYR A 85 -14.87 -6.68 -7.68
CA TYR A 85 -16.05 -7.26 -7.03
C TYR A 85 -15.76 -7.61 -5.56
N PRO A 86 -16.78 -7.67 -4.69
CA PRO A 86 -16.61 -8.08 -3.30
C PRO A 86 -16.24 -9.56 -3.21
N LEU A 87 -15.29 -9.87 -2.32
CA LEU A 87 -14.94 -11.24 -1.93
C LEU A 87 -15.71 -11.68 -0.67
N SER A 88 -16.12 -10.73 0.17
CA SER A 88 -17.04 -10.96 1.29
C SER A 88 -17.65 -9.64 1.77
N THR A 89 -18.65 -9.73 2.65
CA THR A 89 -19.22 -8.57 3.37
C THR A 89 -18.36 -8.09 4.56
N SER A 90 -17.27 -8.80 4.87
CA SER A 90 -16.37 -8.44 5.97
C SER A 90 -15.61 -7.15 5.67
N THR A 91 -15.29 -6.40 6.73
CA THR A 91 -14.31 -5.31 6.67
C THR A 91 -12.91 -5.86 6.93
N VAL A 92 -11.93 -5.44 6.15
CA VAL A 92 -10.52 -5.78 6.39
C VAL A 92 -9.84 -4.61 7.08
N ILE A 93 -9.27 -4.88 8.24
CA ILE A 93 -8.50 -3.93 9.03
C ILE A 93 -7.03 -4.21 8.80
N VAL A 94 -6.36 -3.32 8.09
CA VAL A 94 -4.95 -3.46 7.75
C VAL A 94 -4.14 -2.57 8.66
N ARG A 95 -3.25 -3.17 9.45
CA ARG A 95 -2.15 -2.46 10.09
C ARG A 95 -0.92 -2.62 9.22
N CYS A 96 -0.39 -1.51 8.74
CA CYS A 96 0.78 -1.49 7.87
C CYS A 96 1.89 -0.69 8.54
N ASN A 97 3.07 -1.30 8.65
CA ASN A 97 4.23 -0.71 9.32
C ASN A 97 5.36 -0.45 8.31
N LEU A 98 6.01 0.70 8.40
CA LEU A 98 7.25 1.04 7.71
C LEU A 98 8.23 1.58 8.75
N SER A 99 9.18 0.75 9.20
CA SER A 99 10.05 1.07 10.34
C SER A 99 9.22 1.42 11.58
N THR A 100 9.51 2.55 12.23
CA THR A 100 8.81 3.03 13.42
C THR A 100 7.47 3.69 13.10
N SER A 101 7.19 3.98 11.84
CA SER A 101 5.93 4.59 11.39
C SER A 101 4.93 3.51 10.99
N TRP A 102 3.65 3.75 11.26
CA TRP A 102 2.60 2.80 10.91
C TRP A 102 1.27 3.52 10.67
N PHE A 103 0.35 2.85 9.99
CA PHE A 103 -1.05 3.23 9.93
C PHE A 103 -1.94 2.01 10.17
N LYS A 104 -3.17 2.28 10.61
CA LYS A 104 -4.26 1.32 10.68
C LYS A 104 -5.46 1.89 9.94
N SER A 105 -5.98 1.14 8.97
CA SER A 105 -7.11 1.60 8.14
C SER A 105 -8.06 0.44 7.83
N SER A 106 -9.32 0.79 7.61
CA SER A 106 -10.39 -0.14 7.28
C SER A 106 -10.66 -0.11 5.78
N PHE A 107 -10.83 -1.28 5.18
CA PHE A 107 -11.08 -1.44 3.75
C PHE A 107 -12.23 -2.45 3.53
N PRO A 108 -13.01 -2.31 2.45
CA PRO A 108 -13.93 -3.36 2.03
C PRO A 108 -13.14 -4.59 1.56
N HIS A 109 -13.65 -5.79 1.81
CA HIS A 109 -13.03 -7.02 1.30
C HIS A 109 -13.41 -7.25 -0.17
N THR A 110 -12.68 -6.60 -1.08
CA THR A 110 -12.87 -6.70 -2.53
C THR A 110 -11.63 -7.30 -3.21
N SER A 111 -11.80 -7.73 -4.46
CA SER A 111 -10.70 -8.24 -5.30
C SER A 111 -9.52 -7.28 -5.44
N GLY A 112 -9.75 -5.97 -5.27
CA GLY A 112 -8.72 -4.93 -5.42
C GLY A 112 -8.23 -4.32 -4.13
N LEU A 113 -8.47 -4.99 -3.00
CA LEU A 113 -7.97 -4.59 -1.68
C LEU A 113 -6.47 -4.27 -1.69
N TRP A 114 -5.68 -5.04 -2.45
CA TRP A 114 -4.25 -4.80 -2.64
C TRP A 114 -3.92 -3.38 -3.12
N TYR A 115 -4.58 -2.92 -4.18
CA TYR A 115 -4.36 -1.59 -4.74
C TYR A 115 -4.80 -0.49 -3.77
N LEU A 116 -5.90 -0.69 -3.04
CA LEU A 116 -6.38 0.25 -2.03
C LEU A 116 -5.36 0.42 -0.88
N VAL A 117 -4.83 -0.70 -0.36
CA VAL A 117 -3.81 -0.68 0.69
C VAL A 117 -2.54 -0.01 0.20
N ARG A 118 -2.10 -0.33 -1.02
CA ARG A 118 -0.92 0.28 -1.63
C ARG A 118 -1.06 1.79 -1.77
N ASN A 119 -2.17 2.27 -2.31
CA ASN A 119 -2.44 3.70 -2.46
C ASN A 119 -2.44 4.45 -1.11
N VAL A 120 -3.06 3.85 -0.07
CA VAL A 120 -3.00 4.45 1.28
C VAL A 120 -1.57 4.46 1.82
N ALA A 121 -0.81 3.39 1.65
CA ALA A 121 0.58 3.34 2.08
C ALA A 121 1.44 4.42 1.40
N GLU A 122 1.34 4.55 0.07
CA GLU A 122 2.04 5.59 -0.69
C GLU A 122 1.57 7.00 -0.28
N SER A 123 0.32 7.18 0.13
CA SER A 123 -0.17 8.47 0.65
C SER A 123 0.36 8.83 2.04
N LYS A 124 0.60 7.82 2.90
CA LYS A 124 1.07 8.01 4.27
C LYS A 124 2.58 8.06 4.38
N PHE A 125 3.27 7.31 3.53
CA PHE A 125 4.72 7.18 3.53
C PHE A 125 5.30 7.81 2.27
N GLN A 126 5.58 9.12 2.32
CA GLN A 126 6.06 9.90 1.17
C GLN A 126 7.29 9.29 0.49
N THR A 127 8.17 8.62 1.25
CA THR A 127 9.36 7.92 0.74
C THR A 127 9.03 6.87 -0.33
N LEU A 128 7.84 6.27 -0.30
CA LEU A 128 7.43 5.24 -1.26
C LEU A 128 7.03 5.82 -2.62
N ARG A 129 6.80 7.13 -2.72
CA ARG A 129 6.44 7.82 -3.98
C ARG A 129 7.65 8.22 -4.82
N LEU A 130 8.86 8.00 -4.32
CA LEU A 130 10.07 8.30 -5.08
C LEU A 130 10.26 7.21 -6.14
N ASP A 131 10.33 7.58 -7.42
CA ASP A 131 10.44 6.64 -8.56
C ASP A 131 11.65 5.69 -8.46
N THR A 132 12.63 6.05 -7.65
CA THR A 132 13.85 5.27 -7.38
C THR A 132 13.68 4.21 -6.28
N VAL A 133 12.55 4.22 -5.56
CA VAL A 133 12.32 3.36 -4.38
C VAL A 133 11.49 2.16 -4.79
N GLN A 134 12.15 1.00 -4.85
CA GLN A 134 11.47 -0.28 -4.93
C GLN A 134 11.16 -0.78 -3.53
N TYR A 135 9.97 -1.35 -3.34
CA TYR A 135 9.56 -1.91 -2.06
C TYR A 135 8.59 -3.08 -2.25
N SER A 136 8.44 -3.87 -1.20
CA SER A 136 7.53 -5.00 -1.15
C SER A 136 6.76 -5.00 0.17
N PHE A 137 5.53 -5.51 0.14
CA PHE A 137 4.78 -5.77 1.36
C PHE A 137 5.11 -7.17 1.86
N ILE A 138 5.28 -7.30 3.17
CA ILE A 138 5.60 -8.55 3.86
C ILE A 138 4.47 -8.83 4.83
N HIS A 139 3.87 -10.01 4.72
CA HIS A 139 2.99 -10.56 5.75
C HIS A 139 3.87 -11.22 6.82
N ASN A 140 3.72 -10.75 8.07
CA ASN A 140 4.45 -11.31 9.20
C ASN A 140 3.54 -12.26 9.96
N GLU A 141 3.76 -13.56 9.75
CA GLU A 141 3.25 -14.59 10.64
C GLU A 141 4.27 -14.90 11.73
N LYS A 142 3.82 -15.47 12.85
CA LYS A 142 4.59 -15.60 14.10
C LYS A 142 6.04 -16.05 13.91
N ASN A 143 6.31 -16.94 12.95
CA ASN A 143 7.64 -17.47 12.64
C ASN A 143 8.01 -17.40 11.15
N SER A 144 7.22 -16.73 10.32
CA SER A 144 7.40 -16.70 8.86
C SER A 144 7.16 -15.31 8.31
N LYS A 145 8.03 -14.92 7.38
CA LYS A 145 7.85 -13.71 6.57
C LYS A 145 7.54 -14.14 5.16
N GLN A 146 6.36 -13.76 4.68
CA GLN A 146 5.95 -14.02 3.32
C GLN A 146 5.90 -12.69 2.57
N GLN A 147 6.67 -12.58 1.49
CA GLN A 147 6.53 -11.46 0.58
C GLN A 147 5.22 -11.58 -0.19
N ILE A 148 4.50 -10.46 -0.30
CA ILE A 148 3.27 -10.33 -1.04
C ILE A 148 3.61 -9.68 -2.38
N GLU A 149 3.56 -10.46 -3.45
CA GLU A 149 3.98 -10.04 -4.79
C GLU A 149 2.85 -9.43 -5.61
N ASN A 150 1.60 -9.85 -5.36
CA ASN A 150 0.45 -9.45 -6.16
C ASN A 150 -0.87 -9.54 -5.37
N GLU A 151 -1.94 -9.05 -5.98
CA GLU A 151 -3.28 -9.05 -5.40
C GLU A 151 -3.84 -10.44 -5.12
N PHE A 152 -3.46 -11.45 -5.91
CA PHE A 152 -3.91 -12.82 -5.70
C PHE A 152 -3.38 -13.36 -4.38
N GLN A 153 -2.07 -13.26 -4.14
CA GLN A 153 -1.45 -13.67 -2.87
C GLN A 153 -2.03 -12.90 -1.69
N PHE A 154 -2.27 -11.60 -1.83
CA PHE A 154 -2.82 -10.82 -0.73
C PHE A 154 -4.24 -11.25 -0.39
N ASN A 155 -5.10 -11.47 -1.38
CA ASN A 155 -6.47 -11.89 -1.15
C ASN A 155 -6.56 -13.29 -0.52
N GLU A 156 -5.67 -14.22 -0.89
CA GLU A 156 -5.57 -15.54 -0.23
C GLU A 156 -5.24 -15.39 1.26
N ILE A 157 -4.25 -14.56 1.60
CA ILE A 157 -3.90 -14.27 3.02
C ILE A 157 -5.11 -13.75 3.79
N ILE A 158 -5.91 -12.85 3.21
CA ILE A 158 -7.10 -12.32 3.87
C ILE A 158 -8.21 -13.36 3.98
N ALA A 159 -8.35 -14.24 2.97
CA ALA A 159 -9.35 -15.30 2.97
C ALA A 159 -9.15 -16.28 4.14
N ASP A 160 -7.90 -16.57 4.50
CA ASP A 160 -7.53 -17.46 5.61
C ASP A 160 -7.83 -16.86 7.00
N ILE A 161 -7.94 -15.54 7.11
CA ILE A 161 -8.22 -14.85 8.38
C ILE A 161 -9.72 -14.89 8.68
N GLN A 162 -10.15 -15.65 9.68
CA GLN A 162 -11.54 -15.67 10.10
C GLN A 162 -12.02 -14.28 10.60
N PRO A 163 -13.20 -13.81 10.17
CA PRO A 163 -13.79 -12.60 10.73
C PRO A 163 -14.06 -12.76 12.22
N ASN A 164 -13.81 -11.72 13.00
CA ASN A 164 -14.25 -11.66 14.39
C ASN A 164 -15.78 -11.46 14.50
N GLU A 165 -16.30 -11.43 15.73
CA GLU A 165 -17.73 -11.23 16.02
C GLU A 165 -18.34 -9.95 15.41
N LYS A 166 -17.49 -8.97 15.05
CA LYS A 166 -17.91 -7.71 14.41
C LYS A 166 -17.79 -7.77 12.87
N GLY A 167 -17.55 -8.94 12.30
CA GLY A 167 -17.36 -9.13 10.85
C GLY A 167 -16.06 -8.52 10.33
N LYS A 168 -15.02 -8.40 11.16
CA LYS A 168 -13.74 -7.78 10.78
C LYS A 168 -12.62 -8.81 10.69
N ARG A 169 -11.82 -8.71 9.64
CA ARG A 169 -10.58 -9.49 9.44
C ARG A 169 -9.40 -8.56 9.73
N GLU A 170 -8.54 -8.88 10.69
CA GLU A 170 -7.38 -8.04 11.02
C GLU A 170 -6.09 -8.65 10.48
N VAL A 171 -5.33 -7.89 9.69
CA VAL A 171 -4.05 -8.32 9.11
C VAL A 171 -2.95 -7.33 9.48
N ASN A 172 -1.75 -7.85 9.78
CA ASN A 172 -0.57 -7.04 10.03
C ASN A 172 0.46 -7.27 8.92
N ILE A 173 0.77 -6.21 8.18
CA ILE A 173 1.79 -6.23 7.14
C ILE A 173 2.88 -5.20 7.46
N SER A 174 4.07 -5.41 6.90
CA SER A 174 5.15 -4.44 6.91
C SER A 174 5.60 -4.13 5.50
N ILE A 175 6.17 -2.95 5.31
CA ILE A 175 6.79 -2.55 4.05
C ILE A 175 8.30 -2.69 4.21
N GLN A 176 8.90 -3.30 3.20
CA GLN A 176 10.33 -3.48 3.10
C GLN A 176 10.85 -2.79 1.84
N VAL A 177 11.79 -1.87 2.01
CA VAL A 177 12.41 -1.12 0.90
C VAL A 177 13.64 -1.88 0.41
N THR A 178 13.70 -2.12 -0.90
CA THR A 178 14.81 -2.82 -1.57
C THR A 178 16.08 -1.97 -1.55
N GLY A 179 17.24 -2.62 -1.39
CA GLY A 179 18.55 -1.95 -1.42
C GLY A 179 18.89 -1.15 -0.16
N ARG A 180 18.12 -1.30 0.92
CA ARG A 180 18.43 -0.71 2.22
C ARG A 180 18.55 -1.80 3.26
N LYS A 181 19.69 -1.85 3.96
CA LYS A 181 19.99 -2.83 5.02
C LYS A 181 19.03 -2.70 6.21
N ALA A 182 18.60 -3.84 6.80
CA ALA A 182 17.77 -3.88 8.02
C ALA A 182 18.34 -2.92 9.06
N TYR A 183 17.55 -2.06 9.73
CA TYR A 183 18.10 -1.14 10.74
C TYR A 183 18.93 -1.87 11.82
N GLY A 184 18.51 -3.08 12.21
CA GLY A 184 19.26 -3.94 13.13
C GLY A 184 20.53 -4.59 12.55
N ASP A 185 20.73 -4.53 11.23
CA ASP A 185 21.91 -5.06 10.53
C ASP A 185 22.96 -3.98 10.25
N TRP A 186 22.67 -2.69 10.47
CA TRP A 186 23.67 -1.63 10.28
C TRP A 186 24.77 -1.75 11.33
N GLU A 187 26.01 -1.89 10.87
CA GLU A 187 27.14 -1.64 11.76
C GLU A 187 27.23 -0.12 12.00
N ILE A 188 27.64 0.28 13.21
CA ILE A 188 27.74 1.70 13.56
C ILE A 188 28.59 2.44 12.53
N GLY A 189 29.70 1.85 12.09
CA GLY A 189 30.57 2.48 11.09
C GLY A 189 29.91 2.71 9.73
N GLU A 190 29.06 1.78 9.27
CA GLU A 190 28.29 1.95 8.04
C GLU A 190 27.28 3.10 8.20
N ALA A 191 26.58 3.16 9.34
CA ALA A 191 25.60 4.22 9.61
C ALA A 191 26.27 5.60 9.72
N LEU A 192 27.44 5.68 10.36
CA LEU A 192 28.22 6.92 10.44
C LEU A 192 28.64 7.41 9.05
N ASN A 193 29.09 6.50 8.19
CA ASN A 193 29.51 6.85 6.85
C ASN A 193 28.34 7.30 5.97
N GLU A 194 27.21 6.60 6.02
CA GLU A 194 26.05 6.90 5.19
C GLU A 194 25.33 8.20 5.61
N PHE A 195 25.09 8.37 6.91
CA PHE A 195 24.23 9.47 7.39
C PHE A 195 25.02 10.71 7.80
N LEU A 196 26.22 10.52 8.34
CA LEU A 196 27.06 11.62 8.84
C LEU A 196 28.27 11.89 7.95
N HIS A 197 28.45 11.13 6.86
CA HIS A 197 29.62 11.23 5.97
C HIS A 197 30.93 11.16 6.77
N GLN A 198 30.93 10.35 7.82
CA GLN A 198 32.01 10.25 8.79
C GLN A 198 32.55 8.82 8.88
N ARG A 199 33.88 8.69 8.87
CA ARG A 199 34.54 7.42 9.22
C ARG A 199 34.53 7.21 10.73
N GLY A 200 34.21 6.00 11.14
CA GLY A 200 34.20 5.53 12.53
C GLY A 200 33.69 4.10 12.59
N SER A 201 33.71 3.50 13.77
CA SER A 201 33.13 2.16 14.03
C SER A 201 32.36 2.09 15.34
N THR A 202 32.37 3.16 16.14
CA THR A 202 31.74 3.25 17.45
C THR A 202 31.01 4.58 17.64
N MET A 203 30.10 4.64 18.61
CA MET A 203 29.39 5.89 18.93
C MET A 203 30.33 7.01 19.42
N PHE A 204 31.49 6.64 19.97
CA PHE A 204 32.51 7.59 20.43
C PHE A 204 33.27 8.26 19.29
N ASP A 205 33.20 7.71 18.07
CA ASP A 205 33.81 8.32 16.91
C ASP A 205 33.01 9.51 16.40
N ILE A 206 31.72 9.64 16.75
CA ILE A 206 30.89 10.80 16.37
C ILE A 206 31.56 12.08 16.86
N ARG A 207 31.81 13.04 15.96
CA ARG A 207 32.41 14.32 16.35
C ARG A 207 31.52 15.00 17.37
N SER A 208 32.04 15.15 18.59
CA SER A 208 31.49 16.07 19.57
C SER A 208 31.93 17.49 19.19
N PHE A 209 31.04 18.46 19.36
CA PHE A 209 31.39 19.87 19.34
C PHE A 209 31.03 20.46 20.70
N SER A 210 31.81 21.42 21.18
CA SER A 210 31.41 22.15 22.38
C SER A 210 30.29 23.10 22.03
N ILE A 211 29.27 23.16 22.88
CA ILE A 211 28.23 24.19 22.75
C ILE A 211 28.83 25.59 22.90
N ASP A 212 29.95 25.71 23.62
CA ASP A 212 30.68 26.97 23.83
C ASP A 212 31.40 27.45 22.57
N ASP A 213 31.64 26.56 21.59
CA ASP A 213 32.25 26.90 20.30
C ASP A 213 31.22 27.48 19.31
N LEU A 214 29.92 27.36 19.61
CA LEU A 214 28.88 27.92 18.76
C LEU A 214 28.80 29.44 18.94
N PRO A 215 28.62 30.20 17.85
CA PRO A 215 28.41 31.63 17.95
C PRO A 215 27.18 31.93 18.81
N ARG A 216 27.33 32.86 19.76
CA ARG A 216 26.22 33.30 20.62
C ARG A 216 25.12 33.88 19.75
N SER A 217 23.93 33.29 19.84
CA SER A 217 22.73 33.79 19.18
C SER A 217 22.49 35.25 19.54
N ASN A 218 22.24 36.09 18.53
CA ASN A 218 21.79 37.46 18.70
C ASN A 218 20.46 37.65 17.95
N PRO A 219 19.32 37.83 18.65
CA PRO A 219 19.18 37.94 20.11
C PRO A 219 19.43 36.61 20.87
N PRO A 220 19.68 36.66 22.18
CA PRO A 220 19.85 35.46 23.01
C PRO A 220 18.64 34.54 22.88
N ILE A 221 18.87 33.23 22.79
CA ILE A 221 17.80 32.23 22.84
C ILE A 221 17.19 32.29 24.26
N SER A 222 15.87 32.35 24.36
CA SER A 222 15.21 32.37 25.67
C SER A 222 15.43 31.05 26.42
N GLU A 223 15.50 31.13 27.74
CA GLU A 223 15.63 29.93 28.59
C GLU A 223 14.47 28.93 28.36
N GLU A 224 13.27 29.44 28.06
CA GLU A 224 12.10 28.61 27.74
C GLU A 224 12.28 27.81 26.44
N ALA A 225 12.89 28.41 25.41
CA ALA A 225 13.16 27.71 24.15
C ALA A 225 14.22 26.61 24.34
N ILE A 226 15.24 26.85 25.17
CA ILE A 226 16.24 25.84 25.54
C ILE A 226 15.59 24.70 26.34
N ALA A 227 14.75 25.03 27.32
CA ALA A 227 14.02 24.04 28.11
C ALA A 227 13.10 23.17 27.24
N GLN A 228 12.42 23.76 26.26
CA GLN A 228 11.59 23.04 25.28
C GLN A 228 12.42 22.10 24.41
N LEU A 229 13.58 22.56 23.90
CA LEU A 229 14.48 21.72 23.13
C LEU A 229 14.95 20.51 23.95
N ILE A 230 15.39 20.72 25.19
CA ILE A 230 15.83 19.65 26.09
C ILE A 230 14.69 18.66 26.39
N ALA A 231 13.48 19.16 26.62
CA ALA A 231 12.30 18.32 26.86
C ALA A 231 11.99 17.43 25.64
N GLU A 232 12.04 18.01 24.44
CA GLU A 232 11.78 17.27 23.19
C GLU A 232 12.87 16.23 22.92
N LEU A 233 14.15 16.54 23.21
CA LEU A 233 15.24 15.58 23.12
C LEU A 233 15.08 14.42 24.11
N LYS A 234 14.70 14.70 25.37
CA LYS A 234 14.43 13.67 26.38
C LYS A 234 13.26 12.77 25.98
N LYS A 235 12.18 13.35 25.45
CA LYS A 235 11.01 12.63 24.94
C LYS A 235 11.36 11.74 23.75
N ARG A 236 12.21 12.23 22.83
CA ARG A 236 12.70 11.39 21.72
C ARG A 236 13.60 10.27 22.22
N LYS A 237 14.50 10.54 23.17
CA LYS A 237 15.37 9.51 23.78
C LYS A 237 14.58 8.38 24.44
N SER A 238 13.50 8.68 25.17
CA SER A 238 12.67 7.65 25.80
C SER A 238 11.96 6.75 24.77
N ALA A 239 11.60 7.29 23.60
CA ALA A 239 11.03 6.50 22.52
C ALA A 239 12.00 5.42 21.98
N PHE A 240 13.31 5.65 22.05
CA PHE A 240 14.32 4.65 21.63
C PHE A 240 14.59 3.56 22.67
N GLY A 241 14.24 3.78 23.95
CA GLY A 241 14.40 2.77 25.02
C GLY A 241 13.33 1.66 25.01
N ILE A 242 12.29 1.79 24.17
CA ILE A 242 11.10 0.92 24.15
C ILE A 242 11.10 -0.03 22.92
N VAL A 243 12.05 0.11 21.98
CA VAL A 243 11.96 -0.59 20.69
C VAL A 243 12.65 -1.95 20.70
N ASN A 244 11.86 -3.02 20.64
CA ASN A 244 12.31 -4.32 20.16
C ASN A 244 12.56 -4.25 18.64
N ARG A 245 13.84 -4.40 18.24
CA ARG A 245 14.41 -4.66 16.90
C ARG A 245 13.57 -4.19 15.68
N ASN A 246 14.06 -3.12 15.04
CA ASN A 246 13.61 -2.63 13.73
C ASN A 246 14.05 -3.56 12.59
N GLU A 247 13.16 -4.44 12.12
CA GLU A 247 13.41 -5.38 11.01
C GLU A 247 12.79 -4.92 9.68
N SER A 248 12.81 -3.61 9.38
CA SER A 248 12.03 -3.02 8.26
C SER A 248 12.79 -2.82 6.94
N THR A 249 13.97 -3.42 6.79
CA THR A 249 14.82 -3.18 5.61
C THR A 249 15.48 -4.51 5.18
N CYS A 250 15.63 -4.79 3.88
CA CYS A 250 16.15 -6.08 3.36
C CYS A 250 17.60 -5.96 2.87
N ARG A 251 18.35 -7.06 2.98
CA ARG A 251 19.65 -7.23 2.33
C ARG A 251 19.49 -7.45 0.83
#